data_AF-A0A9W7T9R5-F1
#
_entry.id   AF-A0A9W7T9R5-F1
#
_cell.length_a   1.000
_cell.length_b   1.000
_cell.length_c   1.000
_cell.angle_alpha   90.00
_cell.angle_beta   90.00
_cell.angle_gamma   90.00
#
_symmetry.space_group_name_H-M   'P 1'
#
loop_
_entity.id
_entity.type
_entity.pdbx_description
1 polymer ?
#
loop_
_entity_poly.entity_id
_entity_poly.type
_entity_poly.pdbx_seq_one_letter_code
_entity_poly.pdbx_strand_id
1 'polypeptide(L)'
;MSQLTCALLWLFSLLLVTRGVFAMVLFNATDLGVLLEKYQDDDGDWAVGRQRGKRAITASDMQAILDLHNKLRGQVYPPASNMEYMVWDTELERSAEEWAETCLWEHGPAGLLPHIGQNLGVHWGRYRPPTSHVQAWYDEVKDYSFPYPQECNPYCPFKCSGPVCTHYTQLVWATSSRIGCAINVCYNMNVWGQIWAKAVYLVCNYSPKGNWWGYTPYKHGTPCSACPPSYGGVCRENLCYKGDGTNSQSPREETEERNSVEPEAPHSPGPRLRAPSPTKRPNVVVSEEQMSQIVTCDTKLRDQCKGTTCNRYECPAGCLDSTTKVVGTVYYDMQSSICRAGIHYGVIDNDGGWMDVTRHGRKDFFIKSYKNGVQSLGKYQSANAFTVSKVTVKVITCATTVSVLCPYQKPASHCPRIYCPRNCMEENPNLSRVIGTRIYSDKSSICWAAIHAGVINDESGGYIDVMPLDPRQLYFSSYQNSIVSESLQNPVGGKAFRVFAVI
;
A
#
# COMPACT_ATOMS: atom_id res chain seq x y z
N MET A 1 -24.71 -81.83 25.47
CA MET A 1 -25.90 -82.28 26.24
C MET A 1 -26.09 -81.24 27.34
N SER A 2 -26.69 -80.08 27.04
CA SER A 2 -28.14 -79.81 26.98
C SER A 2 -28.84 -80.23 28.28
N GLN A 3 -29.27 -79.26 29.11
CA GLN A 3 -30.68 -78.87 29.26
C GLN A 3 -30.89 -77.99 30.53
N LEU A 4 -31.45 -76.77 30.36
CA LEU A 4 -32.74 -76.26 30.89
C LEU A 4 -32.71 -75.84 32.38
N THR A 5 -33.34 -74.80 32.92
CA THR A 5 -34.38 -73.80 32.53
C THR A 5 -34.52 -72.84 33.73
N CYS A 6 -34.83 -71.56 33.54
CA CYS A 6 -36.06 -70.91 34.06
C CYS A 6 -36.08 -69.39 33.76
N ALA A 7 -37.29 -68.85 33.71
CA ALA A 7 -37.67 -67.63 32.99
C ALA A 7 -37.95 -66.41 33.88
N LEU A 8 -38.17 -65.27 33.17
CA LEU A 8 -38.99 -64.08 33.50
C LEU A 8 -38.29 -62.78 33.94
N LEU A 9 -38.26 -61.85 32.96
CA LEU A 9 -38.67 -60.44 32.97
C LEU A 9 -37.95 -59.43 33.88
N TRP A 10 -37.34 -58.39 33.28
CA TRP A 10 -37.94 -57.04 33.16
C TRP A 10 -37.06 -56.12 32.28
N LEU A 11 -37.72 -55.16 31.62
CA LEU A 11 -37.20 -54.20 30.63
C LEU A 11 -36.08 -53.29 31.15
N PHE A 12 -35.06 -53.00 30.31
CA PHE A 12 -34.66 -51.66 29.83
C PHE A 12 -33.26 -51.70 29.15
N SER A 13 -33.11 -50.85 28.12
CA SER A 13 -31.86 -50.31 27.54
C SER A 13 -31.05 -51.17 26.56
N LEU A 14 -30.96 -50.72 25.29
CA LEU A 14 -29.66 -50.59 24.65
C LEU A 14 -29.62 -49.42 23.64
N LEU A 15 -28.57 -48.61 23.80
CA LEU A 15 -28.23 -47.38 23.10
C LEU A 15 -27.47 -47.63 21.78
N LEU A 16 -27.54 -46.60 20.91
CA LEU A 16 -26.49 -45.99 20.06
C LEU A 16 -25.69 -46.88 19.07
N VAL A 17 -25.66 -46.47 17.80
CA VAL A 17 -24.59 -45.65 17.20
C VAL A 17 -25.03 -45.25 15.77
N THR A 18 -24.92 -43.95 15.46
CA THR A 18 -25.08 -43.35 14.12
C THR A 18 -23.72 -42.98 13.54
N ARG A 19 -23.56 -43.04 12.20
CA ARG A 19 -22.79 -42.05 11.41
C ARG A 19 -22.85 -42.25 9.88
N GLY A 20 -23.08 -41.13 9.19
CA GLY A 20 -22.63 -40.78 7.83
C GLY A 20 -23.62 -41.07 6.70
N VAL A 21 -23.78 -40.26 5.65
CA VAL A 21 -23.06 -39.06 5.16
C VAL A 21 -23.89 -38.48 3.97
N PHE A 22 -23.89 -37.15 3.87
CA PHE A 22 -24.08 -36.29 2.67
C PHE A 22 -25.40 -36.27 1.88
N ALA A 23 -26.01 -35.08 1.87
CA ALA A 23 -26.84 -34.58 0.78
C ALA A 23 -26.10 -33.45 0.05
N MET A 24 -26.05 -33.53 -1.28
CA MET A 24 -25.86 -32.38 -2.16
C MET A 24 -27.22 -32.02 -2.75
N VAL A 25 -27.57 -30.73 -2.78
CA VAL A 25 -27.79 -29.92 -3.99
C VAL A 25 -28.33 -28.53 -3.61
N LEU A 26 -27.70 -27.55 -4.25
CA LEU A 26 -27.90 -26.10 -4.42
C LEU A 26 -29.32 -25.52 -4.25
N PHE A 27 -29.38 -24.29 -3.72
CA PHE A 27 -30.29 -23.24 -4.21
C PHE A 27 -29.60 -21.88 -4.28
N ASN A 28 -30.11 -21.09 -5.22
CA ASN A 28 -29.53 -19.97 -5.94
C ASN A 28 -29.71 -18.63 -5.20
N ALA A 29 -28.92 -17.64 -5.63
CA ALA A 29 -28.96 -16.25 -5.17
C ALA A 29 -30.28 -15.57 -5.56
N THR A 30 -30.95 -14.97 -4.57
CA THR A 30 -31.70 -13.70 -4.67
C THR A 30 -32.13 -13.32 -3.26
N ASP A 31 -31.39 -12.45 -2.57
CA ASP A 31 -32.02 -11.47 -1.67
C ASP A 31 -31.09 -10.28 -1.35
N LEU A 32 -30.67 -9.57 -2.41
CA LEU A 32 -30.14 -8.21 -2.32
C LEU A 32 -31.29 -7.18 -2.42
N GLY A 33 -32.54 -7.64 -2.33
CA GLY A 33 -33.76 -6.84 -2.56
C GLY A 33 -34.53 -6.46 -1.29
N VAL A 34 -34.39 -7.20 -0.18
CA VAL A 34 -35.18 -6.95 1.04
C VAL A 34 -34.43 -6.17 2.13
N LEU A 35 -33.13 -5.89 1.98
CA LEU A 35 -32.33 -5.18 2.99
C LEU A 35 -32.36 -3.64 2.89
N LEU A 36 -33.14 -3.09 1.94
CA LEU A 36 -33.26 -1.65 1.69
C LEU A 36 -34.58 -1.03 2.17
N GLU A 37 -35.33 -1.72 3.05
CA GLU A 37 -36.63 -1.25 3.55
C GLU A 37 -36.72 -1.16 5.08
N LYS A 38 -35.59 -0.92 5.79
CA LYS A 38 -35.61 -0.81 7.27
C LYS A 38 -35.03 0.49 7.84
N TYR A 39 -34.94 1.55 7.05
CA TYR A 39 -34.60 2.89 7.54
C TYR A 39 -35.73 3.87 7.25
N GLN A 40 -36.94 3.52 7.69
CA GLN A 40 -38.01 4.47 7.88
C GLN A 40 -38.68 4.18 9.24
N ASP A 41 -38.69 5.24 10.04
CA ASP A 41 -39.53 5.50 11.21
C ASP A 41 -39.01 5.11 12.61
N ASP A 42 -38.48 6.15 13.27
CA ASP A 42 -38.76 6.66 14.63
C ASP A 42 -38.89 5.71 15.84
N ASP A 43 -38.10 6.06 16.86
CA ASP A 43 -38.40 6.12 18.30
C ASP A 43 -39.23 5.03 18.98
N GLY A 44 -38.58 4.28 19.89
CA GLY A 44 -39.30 3.51 20.91
C GLY A 44 -38.44 2.47 21.61
N ASP A 45 -37.88 2.84 22.77
CA ASP A 45 -37.39 1.91 23.79
C ASP A 45 -38.46 0.85 24.11
N TRP A 46 -38.08 -0.42 24.26
CA TRP A 46 -38.55 -1.38 25.28
C TRP A 46 -37.88 -2.73 25.02
N ALA A 47 -36.86 -3.01 25.83
CA ALA A 47 -36.09 -4.23 25.90
C ALA A 47 -36.89 -5.53 25.72
N VAL A 48 -36.36 -6.48 24.93
CA VAL A 48 -36.18 -7.91 25.29
C VAL A 48 -35.15 -8.55 24.33
N GLY A 49 -34.13 -9.23 24.89
CA GLY A 49 -33.46 -10.34 24.20
C GLY A 49 -32.00 -10.16 23.75
N ARG A 50 -31.16 -9.35 24.43
CA ARG A 50 -29.71 -9.37 24.16
C ARG A 50 -29.09 -10.71 24.57
N GLN A 51 -28.56 -11.44 23.58
CA GLN A 51 -27.47 -12.39 23.80
C GLN A 51 -26.37 -11.66 24.61
N ARG A 52 -26.21 -12.04 25.89
CA ARG A 52 -25.15 -11.57 26.77
C ARG A 52 -23.82 -12.11 26.23
N GLY A 53 -23.08 -11.32 25.45
CA GLY A 53 -21.77 -11.75 25.01
C GLY A 53 -20.95 -10.77 24.15
N LYS A 54 -21.57 -9.85 23.42
CA LYS A 54 -20.81 -8.95 22.52
C LYS A 54 -20.97 -7.50 22.96
N ARG A 55 -19.88 -6.89 23.42
CA ARG A 55 -19.83 -5.43 23.62
C ARG A 55 -19.30 -4.82 22.33
N ALA A 56 -20.19 -4.47 21.41
CA ALA A 56 -19.82 -3.69 20.22
C ALA A 56 -19.56 -2.21 20.60
N ILE A 57 -18.77 -1.50 19.80
CA ILE A 57 -18.64 -0.05 19.92
C ILE A 57 -20.00 0.58 19.65
N THR A 58 -20.48 1.45 20.53
CA THR A 58 -21.73 2.18 20.30
C THR A 58 -21.50 3.38 19.37
N ALA A 59 -22.55 3.90 18.73
CA ALA A 59 -22.42 5.12 17.91
C ALA A 59 -21.86 6.32 18.72
N SER A 60 -22.19 6.39 20.01
CA SER A 60 -21.62 7.39 20.92
C SER A 60 -20.13 7.17 21.19
N ASP A 61 -19.71 5.91 21.42
CA ASP A 61 -18.29 5.57 21.56
C ASP A 61 -17.50 5.85 20.27
N MET A 62 -18.08 5.54 19.10
CA MET A 62 -17.51 5.83 17.78
C MET A 62 -17.20 7.33 17.64
N GLN A 63 -18.20 8.17 17.88
CA GLN A 63 -18.06 9.62 17.80
C GLN A 63 -17.02 10.13 18.81
N ALA A 64 -17.08 9.64 20.05
CA ALA A 64 -16.13 10.04 21.10
C ALA A 64 -14.67 9.64 20.77
N ILE A 65 -14.44 8.48 20.13
CA ILE A 65 -13.11 8.08 19.65
C ILE A 65 -12.65 9.02 18.54
N LEU A 66 -13.49 9.29 17.55
CA LEU A 66 -13.16 10.14 16.40
C LEU A 66 -12.86 11.58 16.82
N ASP A 67 -13.72 12.16 17.66
CA ASP A 67 -13.58 13.52 18.17
C ASP A 67 -12.30 13.66 19.00
N LEU A 68 -12.00 12.67 19.85
CA LEU A 68 -10.77 12.68 20.63
C LEU A 68 -9.52 12.58 19.73
N HIS A 69 -9.54 11.74 18.68
CA HIS A 69 -8.44 11.68 17.72
C HIS A 69 -8.21 13.03 17.04
N ASN A 70 -9.25 13.66 16.49
CA ASN A 70 -9.13 14.95 15.81
C ASN A 70 -8.71 16.07 16.76
N LYS A 71 -9.28 16.14 17.96
CA LYS A 71 -8.88 17.10 18.99
C LYS A 71 -7.39 16.99 19.32
N LEU A 72 -6.89 15.79 19.55
CA LEU A 72 -5.48 15.55 19.89
C LEU A 72 -4.55 15.86 18.70
N ARG A 73 -4.95 15.51 17.47
CA ARG A 73 -4.23 15.84 16.23
C ARG A 73 -4.10 17.35 16.00
N GLY A 74 -5.12 18.13 16.34
CA GLY A 74 -5.13 19.59 16.23
C GLY A 74 -4.32 20.31 17.33
N GLN A 75 -3.90 19.59 18.37
CA GLN A 75 -3.23 20.14 19.56
C GLN A 75 -1.77 19.67 19.72
N VAL A 76 -1.20 19.03 18.70
CA VAL A 76 0.17 18.51 18.76
C VAL A 76 1.21 19.62 18.92
N TYR A 77 2.29 19.31 19.64
CA TYR A 77 3.49 20.14 19.71
C TYR A 77 4.72 19.32 19.29
N PRO A 78 5.56 19.82 18.38
CA PRO A 78 5.45 21.12 17.72
C PRO A 78 4.29 21.15 16.69
N PRO A 79 3.79 22.33 16.27
CA PRO A 79 2.60 22.42 15.41
C PRO A 79 2.78 21.76 14.04
N ALA A 80 1.71 21.17 13.52
CA ALA A 80 1.71 20.43 12.26
C ALA A 80 1.14 21.26 11.09
N SER A 81 1.90 21.40 10.00
CA SER A 81 1.45 22.16 8.83
C SER A 81 0.54 21.39 7.86
N ASN A 82 0.49 20.06 7.97
CA ASN A 82 -0.19 19.18 7.01
C ASN A 82 -1.12 18.13 7.65
N MET A 83 -1.59 18.35 8.88
CA MET A 83 -2.40 17.37 9.61
C MET A 83 -3.80 17.22 8.98
N GLU A 84 -4.13 16.05 8.43
CA GLU A 84 -5.43 15.82 7.78
C GLU A 84 -6.53 15.54 8.82
N TYR A 85 -7.74 16.05 8.58
CA TYR A 85 -8.92 15.68 9.37
C TYR A 85 -9.24 14.19 9.17
N MET A 86 -9.45 13.49 10.27
CA MET A 86 -9.75 12.06 10.29
C MET A 86 -11.27 11.84 10.24
N VAL A 87 -11.73 10.89 9.43
CA VAL A 87 -13.13 10.45 9.37
C VAL A 87 -13.27 8.99 9.78
N TRP A 88 -14.44 8.59 10.25
CA TRP A 88 -14.73 7.18 10.51
C TRP A 88 -14.88 6.39 9.21
N ASP A 89 -14.40 5.15 9.20
CA ASP A 89 -14.48 4.24 8.07
C ASP A 89 -14.98 2.87 8.53
N THR A 90 -16.18 2.51 8.07
CA THR A 90 -16.91 1.30 8.50
C THR A 90 -16.25 0.01 8.03
N GLU A 91 -15.46 0.04 6.96
CA GLU A 91 -14.69 -1.14 6.51
C GLU A 91 -13.49 -1.39 7.42
N LEU A 92 -12.82 -0.31 7.88
CA LEU A 92 -11.76 -0.41 8.88
C LEU A 92 -12.28 -0.92 10.24
N GLU A 93 -13.49 -0.48 10.63
CA GLU A 93 -14.20 -0.95 11.82
C GLU A 93 -14.51 -2.44 11.72
N ARG A 94 -15.12 -2.91 10.62
CA ARG A 94 -15.42 -4.33 10.41
C ARG A 94 -14.17 -5.19 10.49
N SER A 95 -13.08 -4.74 9.85
CA SER A 95 -11.80 -5.44 9.94
C SER A 95 -11.20 -5.44 11.35
N ALA A 96 -11.40 -4.35 12.11
CA ALA A 96 -10.97 -4.28 13.50
C ALA A 96 -11.79 -5.23 14.39
N GLU A 97 -13.08 -5.39 14.10
CA GLU A 97 -13.99 -6.31 14.80
C GLU A 97 -13.56 -7.76 14.60
N GLU A 98 -13.35 -8.17 13.34
CA GLU A 98 -12.85 -9.51 13.01
C GLU A 98 -11.54 -9.83 13.75
N TRP A 99 -10.64 -8.84 13.87
CA TRP A 99 -9.38 -9.03 14.61
C TRP A 99 -9.57 -9.06 16.12
N ALA A 100 -10.40 -8.18 16.68
CA ALA A 100 -10.70 -8.13 18.10
C ALA A 100 -11.37 -9.44 18.60
N GLU A 101 -12.17 -10.09 17.75
CA GLU A 101 -12.79 -11.38 18.02
C GLU A 101 -11.78 -12.53 18.19
N THR A 102 -10.59 -12.43 17.60
CA THR A 102 -9.55 -13.46 17.73
C THR A 102 -8.96 -13.55 19.14
N CYS A 103 -9.08 -12.49 19.95
CA CYS A 103 -8.50 -12.40 21.28
C CYS A 103 -6.99 -12.72 21.32
N LEU A 104 -6.27 -12.36 20.26
CA LEU A 104 -4.81 -12.46 20.18
C LEU A 104 -4.18 -11.09 20.46
N TRP A 105 -3.26 -11.03 21.43
CA TRP A 105 -2.50 -9.81 21.75
C TRP A 105 -1.35 -9.59 20.77
N GLU A 106 -1.68 -9.50 19.49
CA GLU A 106 -0.76 -9.29 18.39
C GLU A 106 -1.43 -8.44 17.30
N HIS A 107 -0.63 -7.82 16.45
CA HIS A 107 -1.16 -7.11 15.29
C HIS A 107 -1.66 -8.09 14.22
N GLY A 108 -2.76 -7.75 13.56
CA GLY A 108 -3.23 -8.51 12.41
C GLY A 108 -4.56 -8.04 11.81
N PRO A 109 -5.10 -8.80 10.84
CA PRO A 109 -4.48 -9.97 10.23
C PRO A 109 -3.26 -9.58 9.37
N ALA A 110 -2.26 -10.47 9.29
CA ALA A 110 -0.96 -10.18 8.66
C ALA A 110 -1.05 -9.69 7.21
N GLY A 111 -2.09 -10.08 6.47
CA GLY A 111 -2.34 -9.62 5.09
C GLY A 111 -2.80 -8.16 4.99
N LEU A 112 -3.40 -7.59 6.03
CA LEU A 112 -3.89 -6.20 6.04
C LEU A 112 -2.88 -5.20 6.61
N LEU A 113 -2.05 -5.62 7.57
CA LEU A 113 -1.03 -4.76 8.21
C LEU A 113 -0.06 -4.02 7.25
N PRO A 114 0.25 -4.50 6.03
CA PRO A 114 1.03 -3.71 5.06
C PRO A 114 0.29 -2.48 4.52
N HIS A 115 -1.04 -2.48 4.57
CA HIS A 115 -1.91 -1.47 3.97
C HIS A 115 -2.53 -0.52 5.01
N ILE A 116 -2.76 -1.01 6.24
CA ILE A 116 -3.38 -0.23 7.33
C ILE A 116 -2.42 -0.02 8.50
N GLY A 117 -2.61 1.09 9.21
CA GLY A 117 -2.11 1.27 10.57
C GLY A 117 -2.98 0.52 11.56
N GLN A 118 -2.45 0.15 12.71
CA GLN A 118 -3.23 -0.48 13.77
C GLN A 118 -2.67 -0.11 15.14
N ASN A 119 -3.53 0.38 16.02
CA ASN A 119 -3.24 0.53 17.44
C ASN A 119 -4.08 -0.48 18.23
N LEU A 120 -3.44 -1.07 19.23
CA LEU A 120 -4.03 -2.08 20.11
C LEU A 120 -4.06 -1.56 21.54
N GLY A 121 -5.16 -1.80 22.23
CA GLY A 121 -5.34 -1.41 23.61
C GLY A 121 -5.99 -2.55 24.37
N VAL A 122 -5.45 -2.90 25.53
CA VAL A 122 -6.04 -3.93 26.37
C VAL A 122 -6.04 -3.48 27.83
N HIS A 123 -7.14 -3.74 28.52
CA HIS A 123 -7.20 -3.63 29.97
C HIS A 123 -8.04 -4.76 30.56
N TRP A 124 -7.97 -4.93 31.87
CA TRP A 124 -8.77 -5.89 32.61
C TRP A 124 -9.17 -5.26 33.95
N GLY A 125 -10.20 -5.82 34.59
CA GLY A 125 -10.72 -5.32 35.86
C GLY A 125 -11.76 -4.21 35.68
N ARG A 126 -11.51 -3.02 36.24
CA ARG A 126 -12.50 -1.92 36.27
C ARG A 126 -12.84 -1.45 34.85
N TYR A 127 -14.11 -1.12 34.65
CA TYR A 127 -14.58 -0.50 33.41
C TYR A 127 -13.79 0.76 33.08
N ARG A 128 -13.37 0.88 31.82
CA ARG A 128 -12.85 2.11 31.23
C ARG A 128 -13.53 2.37 29.88
N PRO A 129 -13.84 3.63 29.54
CA PRO A 129 -14.38 3.96 28.21
C PRO A 129 -13.31 3.71 27.13
N PRO A 130 -13.69 3.42 25.87
CA PRO A 130 -12.72 3.21 24.78
C PRO A 130 -11.73 4.37 24.63
N THR A 131 -12.18 5.60 24.87
CA THR A 131 -11.36 6.82 24.87
C THR A 131 -10.18 6.79 25.83
N SER A 132 -10.22 5.97 26.89
CA SER A 132 -9.07 5.83 27.80
C SER A 132 -7.85 5.21 27.11
N HIS A 133 -8.05 4.32 26.12
CA HIS A 133 -6.95 3.74 25.35
C HIS A 133 -6.39 4.76 24.36
N VAL A 134 -7.26 5.55 23.73
CA VAL A 134 -6.85 6.66 22.85
C VAL A 134 -6.00 7.67 23.60
N GLN A 135 -6.41 8.04 24.81
CA GLN A 135 -5.62 8.91 25.68
C GLN A 135 -4.30 8.25 26.08
N ALA A 136 -4.30 6.97 26.48
CA ALA A 136 -3.07 6.26 26.83
C ALA A 136 -2.08 6.15 25.65
N TRP A 137 -2.57 5.96 24.42
CA TRP A 137 -1.76 6.02 23.22
C TRP A 137 -1.18 7.41 22.98
N TYR A 138 -1.96 8.47 23.23
CA TYR A 138 -1.48 9.84 23.10
C TYR A 138 -0.45 10.21 24.17
N ASP A 139 -0.63 9.73 25.40
CA ASP A 139 0.25 10.02 26.54
C ASP A 139 1.69 9.53 26.33
N GLU A 140 1.95 8.67 25.35
CA GLU A 140 3.32 8.33 24.91
C GLU A 140 4.08 9.55 24.37
N VAL A 141 3.39 10.66 24.05
CA VAL A 141 4.00 11.95 23.68
C VAL A 141 5.02 12.44 24.71
N LYS A 142 4.81 12.15 26.00
CA LYS A 142 5.74 12.51 27.08
C LYS A 142 7.13 11.88 26.91
N ASP A 143 7.18 10.76 26.21
CA ASP A 143 8.37 9.94 25.97
C ASP A 143 8.88 10.09 24.53
N TYR A 144 8.13 10.77 23.66
CA TYR A 144 8.46 10.98 22.26
C TYR A 144 9.10 12.35 22.04
N SER A 145 10.23 12.38 21.33
CA SER A 145 10.86 13.64 20.90
C SER A 145 10.70 13.82 19.40
N PHE A 146 10.05 14.91 18.98
CA PHE A 146 9.84 15.21 17.56
C PHE A 146 11.17 15.52 16.85
N PRO A 147 11.52 14.81 15.75
CA PRO A 147 12.73 15.10 15.00
C PRO A 147 12.50 16.28 14.05
N TYR A 148 13.37 17.28 14.12
CA TYR A 148 13.30 18.44 13.23
C TYR A 148 14.04 18.20 11.90
N PRO A 149 13.73 18.95 10.82
CA PRO A 149 14.32 18.72 9.50
C PRO A 149 15.86 18.66 9.47
N GLN A 150 16.54 19.46 10.30
CA GLN A 150 18.01 19.47 10.39
C GLN A 150 18.59 18.16 10.95
N GLU A 151 17.79 17.37 11.65
CA GLU A 151 18.18 16.07 12.20
C GLU A 151 17.88 14.92 11.23
N CYS A 152 17.18 15.21 10.13
CA CYS A 152 16.77 14.23 9.13
C CYS A 152 17.77 14.19 7.96
N ASN A 153 18.69 13.22 7.95
CA ASN A 153 19.62 13.01 6.84
C ASN A 153 20.07 11.53 6.73
N PRO A 154 19.69 10.77 5.69
CA PRO A 154 18.56 11.00 4.78
C PRO A 154 17.19 10.66 5.42
N TYR A 155 17.20 10.16 6.66
CA TYR A 155 16.03 9.74 7.42
C TYR A 155 15.96 10.47 8.77
N CYS A 156 14.75 10.68 9.27
CA CYS A 156 14.55 11.25 10.60
C CYS A 156 14.78 10.19 11.70
N PRO A 157 15.54 10.50 12.76
CA PRO A 157 15.73 9.59 13.88
C PRO A 157 14.42 9.41 14.66
N PHE A 158 14.07 8.17 14.99
CA PHE A 158 12.97 7.89 15.91
C PHE A 158 13.49 7.97 17.35
N LYS A 159 13.02 8.96 18.11
CA LYS A 159 13.44 9.21 19.50
C LYS A 159 12.29 8.92 20.45
N CYS A 160 12.42 7.83 21.21
CA CYS A 160 11.48 7.41 22.22
C CYS A 160 12.26 7.00 23.47
N SER A 161 12.03 7.68 24.60
CA SER A 161 12.63 7.34 25.90
C SER A 161 11.82 6.30 26.68
N GLY A 162 10.56 6.13 26.30
CA GLY A 162 9.62 5.18 26.91
C GLY A 162 9.67 3.80 26.24
N PRO A 163 8.89 2.84 26.77
CA PRO A 163 8.83 1.49 26.22
C PRO A 163 8.19 1.44 24.82
N VAL A 164 7.25 2.35 24.54
CA VAL A 164 6.53 2.46 23.27
C VAL A 164 6.15 3.92 23.02
N CYS A 165 6.34 4.40 21.78
CA CYS A 165 5.83 5.69 21.31
C CYS A 165 5.06 5.58 19.97
N THR A 166 4.93 4.36 19.44
CA THR A 166 4.37 4.13 18.10
C THR A 166 2.86 4.28 18.07
N HIS A 167 2.16 4.16 19.19
CA HIS A 167 0.72 4.40 19.22
C HIS A 167 0.43 5.90 19.09
N TYR A 168 1.20 6.73 19.80
CA TYR A 168 1.16 8.19 19.65
C TYR A 168 1.43 8.59 18.21
N THR A 169 2.55 8.16 17.61
CA THR A 169 2.91 8.59 16.25
C THR A 169 1.91 8.15 15.20
N GLN A 170 1.22 7.01 15.37
CA GLN A 170 0.13 6.60 14.47
C GLN A 170 -1.11 7.47 14.65
N LEU A 171 -1.48 7.79 15.89
CA LEU A 171 -2.63 8.64 16.21
C LEU A 171 -2.46 10.04 15.58
N VAL A 172 -1.26 10.60 15.68
CA VAL A 172 -0.91 11.92 15.11
C VAL A 172 -0.30 11.85 13.71
N TRP A 173 -0.47 10.74 12.99
CA TRP A 173 0.08 10.63 11.63
C TRP A 173 -0.71 11.48 10.64
N ALA A 174 -0.09 12.53 10.09
CA ALA A 174 -0.74 13.55 9.28
C ALA A 174 -1.60 12.99 8.16
N THR A 175 -1.08 12.01 7.41
CA THR A 175 -1.76 11.44 6.24
C THR A 175 -2.77 10.35 6.58
N SER A 176 -2.86 9.89 7.84
CA SER A 176 -3.88 8.92 8.24
C SER A 176 -5.21 9.64 8.42
N SER A 177 -6.04 9.66 7.37
CA SER A 177 -7.29 10.43 7.32
C SER A 177 -8.54 9.59 7.62
N ARG A 178 -8.41 8.29 7.87
CA ARG A 178 -9.51 7.37 8.15
C ARG A 178 -9.19 6.47 9.34
N ILE A 179 -10.18 6.20 10.18
CA ILE A 179 -10.09 5.27 11.32
C ILE A 179 -11.35 4.41 11.43
N GLY A 180 -11.19 3.16 11.84
CA GLY A 180 -12.30 2.35 12.32
C GLY A 180 -11.82 1.45 13.46
N CYS A 181 -12.60 1.35 14.53
CA CYS A 181 -12.22 0.59 15.71
C CYS A 181 -13.30 -0.42 16.09
N ALA A 182 -12.89 -1.44 16.84
CA ALA A 182 -13.80 -2.37 17.48
C ALA A 182 -13.30 -2.79 18.85
N ILE A 183 -14.23 -3.15 19.73
CA ILE A 183 -13.94 -3.62 21.08
C ILE A 183 -14.49 -5.02 21.26
N ASN A 184 -13.74 -5.88 21.95
CA ASN A 184 -14.18 -7.23 22.28
C ASN A 184 -13.80 -7.58 23.74
N VAL A 185 -14.59 -8.44 24.37
CA VAL A 185 -14.30 -8.97 25.72
C VAL A 185 -13.76 -10.39 25.59
N CYS A 186 -12.48 -10.55 25.87
CA CYS A 186 -11.76 -11.80 25.81
C CYS A 186 -11.72 -12.47 27.18
N TYR A 187 -12.40 -13.59 27.34
CA TYR A 187 -12.50 -14.29 28.63
C TYR A 187 -11.15 -14.78 29.15
N ASN A 188 -10.28 -15.26 28.26
CA ASN A 188 -8.90 -15.64 28.56
C ASN A 188 -8.02 -15.12 27.42
N MET A 189 -7.20 -14.10 27.69
CA MET A 189 -6.29 -13.51 26.70
C MET A 189 -4.86 -13.56 27.22
N ASN A 190 -3.94 -14.09 26.44
CA ASN A 190 -2.51 -14.06 26.80
C ASN A 190 -1.94 -12.69 26.41
N VAL A 191 -1.60 -11.89 27.41
CA VAL A 191 -0.99 -10.58 27.26
C VAL A 191 0.40 -10.65 27.90
N TRP A 192 1.45 -10.60 27.07
CA TRP A 192 2.86 -10.69 27.49
C TRP A 192 3.20 -11.89 28.39
N GLY A 193 2.63 -13.07 28.10
CA GLY A 193 2.88 -14.30 28.85
C GLY A 193 2.00 -14.49 30.08
N GLN A 194 1.06 -13.58 30.34
CA GLN A 194 0.09 -13.67 31.44
C GLN A 194 -1.33 -13.79 30.91
N ILE A 195 -2.13 -14.68 31.49
CA ILE A 195 -3.54 -14.83 31.13
C ILE A 195 -4.36 -13.80 31.89
N TRP A 196 -4.98 -12.87 31.15
CA TRP A 196 -5.89 -11.88 31.69
C TRP A 196 -7.33 -12.36 31.54
N ALA A 197 -8.04 -12.47 32.67
CA ALA A 197 -9.43 -12.88 32.69
C ALA A 197 -10.35 -11.70 32.35
N LYS A 198 -11.31 -11.92 31.42
CA LYS A 198 -12.26 -10.89 30.95
C LYS A 198 -11.54 -9.60 30.50
N ALA A 199 -10.47 -9.76 29.73
CA ALA A 199 -9.74 -8.63 29.14
C ALA A 199 -10.64 -7.91 28.12
N VAL A 200 -10.65 -6.59 28.16
CA VAL A 200 -11.32 -5.74 27.18
C VAL A 200 -10.26 -5.30 26.18
N TYR A 201 -10.41 -5.73 24.93
CA TYR A 201 -9.48 -5.54 23.85
C TYR A 201 -10.06 -4.56 22.81
N LEU A 202 -9.38 -3.44 22.60
CA LEU A 202 -9.68 -2.42 21.59
C LEU A 202 -8.67 -2.55 20.45
N VAL A 203 -9.18 -2.65 19.23
CA VAL A 203 -8.41 -2.61 17.99
C VAL A 203 -8.86 -1.37 17.22
N CYS A 204 -7.94 -0.49 16.81
CA CYS A 204 -8.21 0.63 15.92
C CYS A 204 -7.34 0.53 14.68
N ASN A 205 -7.96 0.50 13.50
CA ASN A 205 -7.29 0.46 12.21
C ASN A 205 -7.28 1.85 11.57
N TYR A 206 -6.18 2.23 10.94
CA TYR A 206 -5.97 3.54 10.32
C TYR A 206 -5.66 3.41 8.82
N SER A 207 -6.16 4.33 8.01
CA SER A 207 -5.82 4.37 6.58
C SER A 207 -5.64 5.82 6.08
N PRO A 208 -4.65 6.09 5.22
CA PRO A 208 -3.46 5.30 4.97
C PRO A 208 -2.64 4.97 6.24
N LYS A 209 -1.84 3.90 6.17
CA LYS A 209 -0.95 3.49 7.26
C LYS A 209 0.04 4.61 7.66
N GLY A 210 0.26 4.79 8.95
CA GLY A 210 1.31 5.67 9.50
C GLY A 210 2.58 4.92 9.93
N ASN A 211 3.36 5.53 10.81
CA ASN A 211 4.61 4.98 11.36
C ASN A 211 5.61 4.50 10.30
N TRP A 212 5.74 5.28 9.21
CA TRP A 212 6.75 5.03 8.21
C TRP A 212 8.13 5.29 8.80
N TRP A 213 8.96 4.25 8.85
CA TRP A 213 10.33 4.36 9.38
C TRP A 213 11.11 5.43 8.62
N GLY A 214 11.78 6.32 9.37
CA GLY A 214 12.59 7.41 8.82
C GLY A 214 11.80 8.67 8.46
N TYR A 215 10.50 8.71 8.73
CA TYR A 215 9.64 9.87 8.53
C TYR A 215 9.07 10.36 9.86
N THR A 216 8.87 11.67 9.96
CA THR A 216 8.11 12.29 11.05
C THR A 216 6.62 11.97 10.90
N PRO A 217 5.85 11.95 12.01
CA PRO A 217 4.41 11.74 11.94
C PRO A 217 3.69 12.85 11.16
N TYR A 218 4.25 14.05 11.13
CA TYR A 218 3.71 15.20 10.39
C TYR A 218 4.85 16.16 10.04
N LYS A 219 4.56 17.16 9.19
CA LYS A 219 5.50 18.25 8.90
C LYS A 219 5.35 19.34 9.95
N HIS A 220 6.45 19.73 10.58
CA HIS A 220 6.46 20.88 11.46
C HIS A 220 6.22 22.17 10.68
N GLY A 221 5.36 23.06 11.20
CA GLY A 221 5.17 24.40 10.67
C GLY A 221 3.82 24.99 11.08
N THR A 222 3.51 26.18 10.56
CA THR A 222 2.22 26.85 10.81
C THR A 222 1.06 25.92 10.44
N PRO A 223 0.06 25.73 11.32
CA PRO A 223 -1.10 24.90 11.03
C PRO A 223 -1.70 25.16 9.66
N CYS A 224 -2.02 24.08 8.95
CA CYS A 224 -2.61 24.08 7.61
C CYS A 224 -1.78 24.74 6.47
N SER A 225 -0.56 25.21 6.72
CA SER A 225 0.27 25.85 5.68
C SER A 225 0.78 24.90 4.58
N ALA A 226 0.69 23.59 4.79
CA ALA A 226 1.09 22.56 3.84
C ALA A 226 0.01 21.47 3.65
N CYS A 227 -1.27 21.84 3.76
CA CYS A 227 -2.37 20.93 3.42
C CYS A 227 -2.28 20.44 1.97
N PRO A 228 -2.61 19.16 1.68
CA PRO A 228 -2.56 18.66 0.31
C PRO A 228 -3.55 19.44 -0.60
N PRO A 229 -3.21 19.71 -1.88
CA PRO A 229 -4.06 20.49 -2.78
C PRO A 229 -5.48 19.91 -2.94
N SER A 230 -5.63 18.59 -2.80
CA SER A 230 -6.92 17.88 -2.84
C SER A 230 -7.88 18.25 -1.71
N TYR A 231 -7.43 18.99 -0.69
CA TYR A 231 -8.25 19.43 0.43
C TYR A 231 -8.86 20.83 0.21
N GLY A 232 -8.53 21.53 -0.88
CA GLY A 232 -9.19 22.81 -1.21
C GLY A 232 -8.90 23.97 -0.24
N GLY A 233 -7.92 23.80 0.67
CA GLY A 233 -7.41 24.87 1.53
C GLY A 233 -8.22 25.17 2.79
N VAL A 234 -9.24 24.37 3.14
CA VAL A 234 -10.05 24.61 4.34
C VAL A 234 -9.30 24.16 5.59
N CYS A 235 -9.09 25.09 6.53
CA CYS A 235 -8.47 24.83 7.83
C CYS A 235 -9.48 25.07 8.95
N ARG A 236 -9.69 24.08 9.83
CA ARG A 236 -10.44 24.26 11.08
C ARG A 236 -9.72 23.53 12.19
N GLU A 237 -9.62 24.15 13.36
CA GLU A 237 -9.00 23.54 14.55
C GLU A 237 -7.59 22.95 14.26
N ASN A 238 -6.81 23.64 13.41
CA ASN A 238 -5.47 23.21 12.95
C ASN A 238 -5.41 21.95 12.08
N LEU A 239 -6.54 21.51 11.51
CA LEU A 239 -6.65 20.33 10.64
C LEU A 239 -7.05 20.73 9.20
N CYS A 240 -6.56 19.97 8.22
CA CYS A 240 -6.92 20.08 6.81
C CYS A 240 -8.25 19.37 6.53
N TYR A 241 -9.28 20.11 6.14
CA TYR A 241 -10.59 19.59 5.74
C TYR A 241 -10.70 19.51 4.22
N LYS A 242 -11.38 18.48 3.70
CA LYS A 242 -11.71 18.45 2.27
C LYS A 242 -12.78 19.49 2.01
N GLY A 243 -12.45 20.51 1.22
CA GLY A 243 -13.44 21.48 0.76
C GLY A 243 -14.52 20.79 -0.05
N ASP A 244 -15.78 20.99 0.34
CA ASP A 244 -16.90 20.71 -0.54
C ASP A 244 -16.78 21.63 -1.76
N GLY A 245 -16.92 21.08 -2.97
CA GLY A 245 -16.76 21.80 -4.23
C GLY A 245 -17.84 22.85 -4.51
N THR A 246 -18.37 23.53 -3.49
CA THR A 246 -19.30 24.65 -3.59
C THR A 246 -18.55 25.95 -3.36
N ASN A 247 -18.29 26.62 -4.48
CA ASN A 247 -17.97 28.04 -4.65
C ASN A 247 -17.88 28.88 -3.35
N SER A 248 -16.67 29.34 -3.03
CA SER A 248 -16.44 30.61 -2.36
C SER A 248 -15.05 31.12 -2.74
N GLN A 249 -15.03 31.93 -3.79
CA GLN A 249 -13.97 32.91 -3.98
C GLN A 249 -13.93 33.81 -2.74
N SER A 250 -12.78 33.92 -2.10
CA SER A 250 -12.39 35.17 -1.44
C SER A 250 -10.94 35.48 -1.82
N PRO A 251 -10.64 36.66 -2.37
CA PRO A 251 -9.29 37.02 -2.81
C PRO A 251 -8.34 37.10 -1.62
N ARG A 252 -7.09 36.65 -1.82
CA ARG A 252 -5.98 36.97 -0.93
C ARG A 252 -5.70 38.47 -1.02
N GLU A 253 -5.72 39.16 0.12
CA GLU A 253 -5.06 40.45 0.31
C GLU A 253 -3.55 40.23 0.14
N GLU A 254 -2.99 40.74 -0.95
CA GLU A 254 -1.55 40.97 -1.05
C GLU A 254 -1.23 42.25 -0.27
N THR A 255 -0.32 42.10 0.69
CA THR A 255 0.19 43.18 1.51
C THR A 255 1.07 44.09 0.67
N GLU A 256 0.79 45.39 0.75
CA GLU A 256 1.55 46.47 0.16
C GLU A 256 3.02 46.43 0.62
N GLU A 257 3.96 46.44 -0.32
CA GLU A 257 5.26 47.07 -0.10
C GLU A 257 5.41 48.25 -1.08
N ARG A 258 5.63 49.42 -0.49
CA ARG A 258 5.61 50.73 -1.14
C ARG A 258 6.99 51.11 -1.65
N ASN A 259 6.98 51.69 -2.85
CA ASN A 259 7.86 52.76 -3.38
C ASN A 259 9.33 52.46 -3.68
N SER A 260 9.72 52.63 -4.95
CA SER A 260 10.23 53.91 -5.46
C SER A 260 10.27 53.94 -7.00
N VAL A 261 9.90 55.09 -7.58
CA VAL A 261 9.79 55.40 -9.02
C VAL A 261 10.98 56.24 -9.45
N GLU A 262 11.57 55.96 -10.62
CA GLU A 262 12.14 56.97 -11.55
C GLU A 262 12.35 56.37 -12.97
N PRO A 263 12.52 57.17 -14.05
CA PRO A 263 11.59 57.19 -15.19
C PRO A 263 12.11 56.53 -16.49
N GLU A 264 11.16 56.17 -17.37
CA GLU A 264 11.37 55.60 -18.72
C GLU A 264 11.95 56.57 -19.77
N ALA A 265 12.67 56.00 -20.75
CA ALA A 265 12.57 56.29 -22.19
C ALA A 265 13.39 55.27 -23.02
N PRO A 266 13.19 55.12 -24.35
CA PRO A 266 11.95 55.10 -25.12
C PRO A 266 11.79 53.85 -26.03
N HIS A 267 10.57 53.64 -26.52
CA HIS A 267 10.14 52.57 -27.42
C HIS A 267 10.91 52.45 -28.75
N SER A 268 11.14 51.21 -29.18
CA SER A 268 11.45 50.83 -30.56
C SER A 268 10.50 49.71 -31.01
N PRO A 269 9.90 49.76 -32.22
CA PRO A 269 8.91 48.80 -32.68
C PRO A 269 9.57 47.48 -33.12
N GLY A 270 9.04 46.35 -32.65
CA GLY A 270 9.54 45.02 -32.97
C GLY A 270 9.29 44.58 -34.42
N PRO A 271 10.11 43.67 -34.98
CA PRO A 271 9.74 42.90 -36.16
C PRO A 271 9.02 41.60 -35.77
N ARG A 272 7.94 41.32 -36.51
CA ARG A 272 7.16 40.07 -36.48
C ARG A 272 8.06 38.83 -36.57
N LEU A 273 7.85 37.88 -35.65
CA LEU A 273 8.38 36.52 -35.77
C LEU A 273 7.71 35.81 -36.95
N ARG A 274 8.51 35.47 -37.96
CA ARG A 274 8.19 34.44 -38.96
C ARG A 274 8.22 33.06 -38.27
N ALA A 275 7.22 32.24 -38.55
CA ALA A 275 7.23 30.83 -38.22
C ALA A 275 8.40 30.09 -38.91
N PRO A 276 9.16 29.23 -38.23
CA PRO A 276 10.05 28.29 -38.89
C PRO A 276 9.32 27.00 -39.25
N SER A 277 9.43 26.63 -40.52
CA SER A 277 9.12 25.31 -41.10
C SER A 277 10.04 24.21 -40.51
N PRO A 278 9.65 22.92 -40.63
CA PRO A 278 10.15 21.86 -39.76
C PRO A 278 11.54 21.38 -40.21
N THR A 279 12.52 21.45 -39.31
CA THR A 279 13.78 20.73 -39.46
C THR A 279 13.64 19.33 -38.89
N LYS A 280 13.87 18.32 -39.75
CA LYS A 280 14.04 16.91 -39.38
C LYS A 280 15.10 16.81 -38.29
N ARG A 281 14.68 16.41 -37.08
CA ARG A 281 15.60 15.91 -36.03
C ARG A 281 15.75 14.40 -36.20
N PRO A 282 16.92 13.81 -35.87
CA PRO A 282 17.09 12.36 -35.89
C PRO A 282 16.07 11.69 -34.96
N ASN A 283 15.59 10.50 -35.34
CA ASN A 283 14.67 9.68 -34.57
C ASN A 283 15.35 9.22 -33.26
N VAL A 284 15.23 10.04 -32.22
CA VAL A 284 15.71 9.74 -30.86
C VAL A 284 14.52 9.29 -30.03
N VAL A 285 14.65 8.14 -29.39
CA VAL A 285 13.72 7.64 -28.35
C VAL A 285 13.44 8.78 -27.36
N VAL A 286 12.18 9.17 -27.24
CA VAL A 286 11.80 10.43 -26.56
C VAL A 286 11.72 10.26 -25.04
N SER A 287 11.66 9.02 -24.56
CA SER A 287 11.51 8.69 -23.14
C SER A 287 12.76 8.03 -22.57
N GLU A 288 13.44 8.74 -21.66
CA GLU A 288 14.57 8.21 -20.87
C GLU A 288 14.12 7.51 -19.56
N GLU A 289 12.81 7.41 -19.31
CA GLU A 289 12.28 6.72 -18.12
C GLU A 289 12.53 5.21 -18.20
N GLN A 290 13.44 4.70 -17.35
CA GLN A 290 13.71 3.27 -17.15
C GLN A 290 12.91 2.72 -15.96
N MET A 291 12.46 1.46 -16.07
CA MET A 291 11.78 0.76 -14.96
C MET A 291 12.77 0.32 -13.87
N SER A 292 13.99 0.04 -14.29
CA SER A 292 15.04 -0.54 -13.48
C SER A 292 15.81 0.49 -12.67
N GLN A 293 16.16 0.13 -11.44
CA GLN A 293 17.02 0.96 -10.60
C GLN A 293 18.48 0.55 -10.74
N ILE A 294 19.30 1.50 -11.20
CA ILE A 294 20.75 1.39 -11.16
C ILE A 294 21.19 1.48 -9.70
N VAL A 295 21.88 0.45 -9.22
CA VAL A 295 22.32 0.34 -7.83
C VAL A 295 23.83 0.16 -7.74
N THR A 296 24.36 0.26 -6.53
CA THR A 296 25.78 -0.05 -6.24
C THR A 296 25.89 -1.41 -5.56
N CYS A 297 27.09 -1.99 -5.51
CA CYS A 297 27.31 -3.27 -4.84
C CYS A 297 26.94 -3.26 -3.35
N ASP A 298 26.99 -2.11 -2.70
CA ASP A 298 26.67 -1.95 -1.27
C ASP A 298 25.20 -1.64 -1.01
N THR A 299 24.41 -1.42 -2.08
CA THR A 299 23.00 -1.11 -1.97
C THR A 299 22.22 -2.28 -1.37
N LYS A 300 21.54 -2.03 -0.26
CA LYS A 300 20.67 -3.01 0.39
C LYS A 300 19.24 -2.81 -0.08
N LEU A 301 18.43 -3.88 -0.01
CA LEU A 301 17.03 -3.77 -0.43
C LEU A 301 16.21 -2.85 0.48
N ARG A 302 16.61 -2.72 1.75
CA ARG A 302 16.00 -1.76 2.68
C ARG A 302 16.18 -0.31 2.22
N ASP A 303 17.29 0.00 1.56
CA ASP A 303 17.67 1.36 1.17
C ASP A 303 16.90 1.84 -0.08
N GLN A 304 16.21 0.91 -0.76
CA GLN A 304 15.51 1.14 -2.01
C GLN A 304 13.99 1.25 -1.81
N CYS A 305 13.32 1.89 -2.79
CA CYS A 305 11.92 2.31 -2.68
C CYS A 305 10.92 1.16 -2.44
N LYS A 306 9.76 1.53 -1.87
CA LYS A 306 8.63 0.64 -1.56
C LYS A 306 7.52 0.84 -2.60
N GLY A 307 7.25 -0.17 -3.42
CA GLY A 307 6.19 -0.16 -4.45
C GLY A 307 6.42 -1.19 -5.55
N THR A 308 5.41 -1.45 -6.40
CA THR A 308 5.54 -2.36 -7.57
C THR A 308 6.49 -1.84 -8.64
N THR A 309 6.83 -0.55 -8.58
CA THR A 309 7.80 0.12 -9.44
C THR A 309 9.25 -0.19 -9.10
N CYS A 310 9.53 -0.89 -7.99
CA CYS A 310 10.86 -1.02 -7.40
C CYS A 310 11.36 -2.46 -7.32
N ASN A 311 11.07 -3.23 -8.35
CA ASN A 311 11.29 -4.66 -8.34
C ASN A 311 12.41 -5.12 -9.28
N ARG A 312 12.84 -4.27 -10.24
CA ARG A 312 13.93 -4.59 -11.17
C ARG A 312 15.15 -3.74 -10.85
N TYR A 313 16.30 -4.38 -10.75
CA TYR A 313 17.57 -3.76 -10.38
C TYR A 313 18.66 -4.09 -11.40
N GLU A 314 19.54 -3.12 -11.63
CA GLU A 314 20.75 -3.27 -12.42
C GLU A 314 21.97 -3.19 -11.50
N CYS A 315 22.73 -4.27 -11.47
CA CYS A 315 23.93 -4.38 -10.67
C CYS A 315 25.18 -4.15 -11.52
N PRO A 316 26.16 -3.37 -11.02
CA PRO A 316 27.43 -3.19 -11.69
C PRO A 316 28.31 -4.44 -11.52
N ALA A 317 29.38 -4.53 -12.31
CA ALA A 317 30.40 -5.54 -12.14
C ALA A 317 31.21 -5.36 -10.83
N GLY A 318 31.89 -6.40 -10.39
CA GLY A 318 32.84 -6.35 -9.27
C GLY A 318 32.22 -6.46 -7.87
N CYS A 319 30.96 -6.88 -7.75
CA CYS A 319 30.28 -6.94 -6.46
C CYS A 319 30.73 -8.08 -5.54
N LEU A 320 31.53 -9.05 -6.01
CA LEU A 320 32.11 -10.08 -5.14
C LEU A 320 33.04 -9.49 -4.07
N ASP A 321 33.80 -8.45 -4.43
CA ASP A 321 34.82 -7.82 -3.58
C ASP A 321 34.23 -6.85 -2.55
N SER A 322 32.94 -6.51 -2.68
CA SER A 322 32.24 -5.67 -1.71
C SER A 322 32.23 -6.31 -0.32
N THR A 323 32.41 -5.48 0.71
CA THR A 323 32.39 -5.92 2.12
C THR A 323 30.97 -6.02 2.67
N THR A 324 29.95 -5.59 1.93
CA THR A 324 28.56 -5.49 2.40
C THR A 324 27.95 -6.86 2.62
N LYS A 325 27.49 -7.14 3.83
CA LYS A 325 27.04 -8.48 4.26
C LYS A 325 25.82 -8.98 3.47
N VAL A 326 25.76 -10.29 3.27
CA VAL A 326 24.58 -11.02 2.82
C VAL A 326 24.12 -11.92 3.96
N VAL A 327 22.84 -11.86 4.31
CA VAL A 327 22.25 -12.64 5.42
C VAL A 327 21.15 -13.52 4.85
N GLY A 328 21.30 -14.83 4.99
CA GLY A 328 20.33 -15.82 4.51
C GLY A 328 20.69 -16.53 3.22
N THR A 329 19.82 -17.47 2.85
CA THR A 329 19.95 -18.35 1.69
C THR A 329 18.56 -18.59 1.15
N VAL A 330 18.38 -18.45 -0.17
CA VAL A 330 17.06 -18.40 -0.85
C VAL A 330 16.25 -17.16 -0.46
N TYR A 331 15.97 -17.01 0.83
CA TYR A 331 15.44 -15.80 1.42
C TYR A 331 16.59 -15.01 2.04
N TYR A 332 16.74 -13.76 1.62
CA TYR A 332 17.76 -12.85 2.09
C TYR A 332 17.14 -11.79 2.97
N ASP A 333 17.76 -11.46 4.10
CA ASP A 333 17.33 -10.34 4.94
C ASP A 333 17.39 -9.06 4.10
N MET A 334 16.38 -8.18 4.20
CA MET A 334 16.35 -6.88 3.52
C MET A 334 17.57 -5.98 3.76
N GLN A 335 18.35 -6.23 4.81
CA GLN A 335 19.62 -5.54 5.07
C GLN A 335 20.80 -6.11 4.26
N SER A 336 20.59 -7.17 3.48
CA SER A 336 21.59 -7.74 2.59
C SER A 336 21.78 -6.89 1.35
N SER A 337 23.02 -6.84 0.84
CA SER A 337 23.29 -6.29 -0.50
C SER A 337 22.46 -7.02 -1.54
N ILE A 338 21.76 -6.26 -2.39
CA ILE A 338 20.93 -6.77 -3.48
C ILE A 338 21.83 -7.55 -4.45
N CYS A 339 22.87 -6.91 -4.97
CA CYS A 339 23.77 -7.49 -5.97
C CYS A 339 24.52 -8.72 -5.47
N ARG A 340 25.03 -8.67 -4.23
CA ARG A 340 25.70 -9.85 -3.65
C ARG A 340 24.74 -10.99 -3.34
N ALA A 341 23.48 -10.70 -2.98
CA ALA A 341 22.45 -11.74 -2.86
C ALA A 341 22.11 -12.36 -4.23
N GLY A 342 22.11 -11.55 -5.30
CA GLY A 342 22.00 -11.98 -6.69
C GLY A 342 23.10 -12.97 -7.08
N ILE A 343 24.36 -12.62 -6.80
CA ILE A 343 25.52 -13.50 -7.02
C ILE A 343 25.42 -14.77 -6.16
N HIS A 344 25.19 -14.62 -4.86
CA HIS A 344 25.05 -15.75 -3.94
C HIS A 344 23.96 -16.75 -4.38
N TYR A 345 22.83 -16.27 -4.92
CA TYR A 345 21.78 -17.14 -5.45
C TYR A 345 22.13 -17.73 -6.82
N GLY A 346 22.96 -17.04 -7.63
CA GLY A 346 23.31 -17.42 -9.00
C GLY A 346 22.38 -16.83 -10.06
N VAL A 347 21.74 -15.70 -9.75
CA VAL A 347 20.91 -14.94 -10.71
C VAL A 347 21.80 -14.15 -11.67
N ILE A 348 22.85 -13.54 -11.13
CA ILE A 348 23.88 -12.77 -11.85
C ILE A 348 25.26 -13.29 -11.42
N ASP A 349 26.29 -12.97 -12.20
CA ASP A 349 27.70 -13.24 -11.88
C ASP A 349 28.42 -11.95 -11.48
N ASN A 350 29.76 -11.96 -11.45
CA ASN A 350 30.55 -10.77 -11.09
C ASN A 350 30.58 -9.71 -12.20
N ASP A 351 30.09 -10.00 -13.41
CA ASP A 351 30.00 -9.02 -14.49
C ASP A 351 28.76 -8.13 -14.31
N GLY A 352 27.87 -8.49 -13.37
CA GLY A 352 26.70 -7.72 -13.00
C GLY A 352 25.47 -8.07 -13.83
N GLY A 353 24.62 -7.08 -14.08
CA GLY A 353 23.43 -7.22 -14.92
C GLY A 353 22.10 -7.12 -14.16
N TRP A 354 21.04 -7.56 -14.83
CA TRP A 354 19.66 -7.33 -14.43
C TRP A 354 19.08 -8.46 -13.59
N MET A 355 18.35 -8.11 -12.54
CA MET A 355 17.57 -9.08 -11.78
C MET A 355 16.28 -8.49 -11.20
N ASP A 356 15.31 -9.37 -11.01
CA ASP A 356 14.08 -9.05 -10.32
C ASP A 356 14.19 -9.45 -8.84
N VAL A 357 13.65 -8.60 -7.97
CA VAL A 357 13.60 -8.79 -6.54
C VAL A 357 12.14 -8.85 -6.11
N THR A 358 11.79 -9.91 -5.39
CA THR A 358 10.49 -10.06 -4.76
C THR A 358 10.66 -9.89 -3.26
N ARG A 359 10.03 -8.85 -2.69
CA ARG A 359 9.96 -8.67 -1.25
C ARG A 359 9.04 -9.73 -0.66
N HIS A 360 9.48 -10.35 0.42
CA HIS A 360 8.70 -11.31 1.21
C HIS A 360 8.43 -10.73 2.59
N GLY A 361 7.44 -11.30 3.27
CA GLY A 361 7.20 -11.00 4.68
C GLY A 361 8.36 -11.42 5.58
N ARG A 362 8.11 -11.36 6.89
CA ARG A 362 9.09 -11.76 7.88
C ARG A 362 9.41 -13.25 7.75
N LYS A 363 10.69 -13.59 7.84
CA LYS A 363 11.19 -14.95 8.02
C LYS A 363 11.80 -15.03 9.41
N ASP A 364 11.46 -16.07 10.15
CA ASP A 364 11.83 -16.23 11.56
C ASP A 364 13.33 -16.43 11.74
N PHE A 365 13.95 -17.08 10.77
CA PHE A 365 15.39 -17.28 10.72
C PHE A 365 15.91 -17.33 9.29
N PHE A 366 17.20 -17.07 9.17
CA PHE A 366 17.96 -17.04 7.93
C PHE A 366 19.11 -18.01 8.05
N ILE A 367 19.16 -18.99 7.14
CA ILE A 367 20.19 -20.02 7.12
C ILE A 367 21.42 -19.47 6.39
N LYS A 368 22.60 -19.62 6.99
CA LYS A 368 23.89 -19.31 6.34
C LYS A 368 24.25 -20.38 5.31
N SER A 369 24.87 -19.97 4.22
CA SER A 369 25.51 -20.89 3.26
C SER A 369 26.67 -20.21 2.55
N TYR A 370 27.47 -20.98 1.82
CA TYR A 370 28.48 -20.48 0.90
C TYR A 370 28.08 -20.90 -0.51
N LYS A 371 27.84 -19.94 -1.40
CA LYS A 371 27.43 -20.18 -2.80
C LYS A 371 28.02 -19.13 -3.71
N ASN A 372 28.47 -19.56 -4.90
CA ASN A 372 28.96 -18.69 -5.97
C ASN A 372 29.98 -17.64 -5.49
N GLY A 373 30.93 -18.05 -4.65
CA GLY A 373 31.97 -17.17 -4.13
C GLY A 373 31.55 -16.23 -2.99
N VAL A 374 30.26 -16.22 -2.60
CA VAL A 374 29.74 -15.37 -1.52
C VAL A 374 29.41 -16.21 -0.28
N GLN A 375 29.90 -15.78 0.89
CA GLN A 375 29.51 -16.34 2.18
C GLN A 375 28.35 -15.54 2.76
N SER A 376 27.19 -16.19 2.95
CA SER A 376 26.09 -15.58 3.69
C SER A 376 26.17 -15.85 5.19
N LEU A 377 25.56 -14.96 5.97
CA LEU A 377 25.44 -15.04 7.41
C LEU A 377 24.08 -15.61 7.82
N GLY A 378 24.06 -16.23 8.99
CA GLY A 378 22.84 -16.79 9.58
C GLY A 378 22.27 -15.79 10.58
N LYS A 379 20.96 -15.77 10.73
CA LYS A 379 20.27 -14.89 11.68
C LYS A 379 19.06 -15.61 12.26
N TYR A 380 19.04 -15.84 13.57
CA TYR A 380 17.94 -16.48 14.29
C TYR A 380 16.95 -15.45 14.85
N GLN A 381 16.70 -14.40 14.07
CA GLN A 381 15.82 -13.30 14.44
C GLN A 381 14.91 -12.98 13.26
N SER A 382 13.63 -12.78 13.57
CA SER A 382 12.62 -12.48 12.57
C SER A 382 12.89 -11.15 11.88
N ALA A 383 13.15 -11.20 10.57
CA ALA A 383 13.37 -10.02 9.73
C ALA A 383 12.66 -10.16 8.39
N ASN A 384 12.34 -9.03 7.75
CA ASN A 384 11.76 -9.05 6.41
C ASN A 384 12.77 -9.62 5.42
N ALA A 385 12.27 -10.46 4.53
CA ALA A 385 13.11 -11.13 3.56
C ALA A 385 12.84 -10.64 2.14
N PHE A 386 13.72 -11.02 1.23
CA PHE A 386 13.48 -10.94 -0.20
C PHE A 386 14.08 -12.14 -0.92
N THR A 387 13.59 -12.40 -2.12
CA THR A 387 14.16 -13.35 -3.06
C THR A 387 14.60 -12.61 -4.31
N VAL A 388 15.58 -13.17 -4.99
CA VAL A 388 16.08 -12.69 -6.28
C VAL A 388 15.70 -13.69 -7.37
N SER A 389 15.45 -13.22 -8.59
CA SER A 389 15.13 -14.03 -9.76
C SER A 389 15.68 -13.43 -11.05
N LYS A 390 16.00 -14.28 -12.03
CA LYS A 390 16.48 -13.82 -13.35
C LYS A 390 15.37 -13.08 -14.09
N VAL A 391 15.73 -11.96 -14.73
CA VAL A 391 14.84 -11.30 -15.69
C VAL A 391 14.72 -12.21 -16.91
N THR A 392 13.51 -12.72 -17.15
CA THR A 392 13.25 -13.54 -18.34
C THR A 392 12.94 -12.63 -19.53
N VAL A 393 13.42 -13.00 -20.71
CA VAL A 393 13.18 -12.27 -21.96
C VAL A 393 12.20 -13.06 -22.81
N LYS A 394 11.16 -12.41 -23.33
CA LYS A 394 10.20 -13.02 -24.29
C LYS A 394 10.07 -12.16 -25.55
N VAL A 395 10.13 -12.81 -26.70
CA VAL A 395 9.75 -12.19 -27.98
C VAL A 395 8.24 -12.29 -28.13
N ILE A 396 7.59 -11.19 -28.51
CA ILE A 396 6.14 -11.13 -28.65
C ILE A 396 5.73 -10.75 -30.07
N THR A 397 4.43 -10.86 -30.36
CA THR A 397 3.85 -10.36 -31.60
C THR A 397 3.29 -8.95 -31.40
N CYS A 398 3.09 -8.21 -32.48
CA CYS A 398 2.52 -6.85 -32.43
C CYS A 398 1.10 -6.79 -31.85
N ALA A 399 0.38 -7.92 -31.80
CA ALA A 399 -0.96 -8.02 -31.24
C ALA A 399 -0.98 -8.44 -29.75
N THR A 400 0.17 -8.75 -29.14
CA THR A 400 0.22 -9.28 -27.77
C THR A 400 -0.15 -8.21 -26.73
N THR A 401 -1.02 -8.58 -25.78
CA THR A 401 -1.49 -7.73 -24.69
C THR A 401 -0.94 -8.17 -23.33
N VAL A 402 -0.98 -7.28 -22.33
CA VAL A 402 -0.46 -7.58 -20.97
C VAL A 402 -1.30 -8.64 -20.26
N SER A 403 -2.60 -8.73 -20.58
CA SER A 403 -3.52 -9.76 -20.05
C SER A 403 -3.05 -11.20 -20.28
N VAL A 404 -2.34 -11.46 -21.38
CA VAL A 404 -1.85 -12.80 -21.78
C VAL A 404 -0.47 -13.09 -21.20
N LEU A 405 0.33 -12.06 -20.94
CA LEU A 405 1.77 -12.20 -20.79
C LEU A 405 2.28 -12.03 -19.36
N CYS A 406 1.59 -11.23 -18.54
CA CYS A 406 1.98 -10.98 -17.16
C CYS A 406 1.12 -11.83 -16.20
N PRO A 407 1.74 -12.69 -15.37
CA PRO A 407 1.01 -13.44 -14.35
C PRO A 407 0.65 -12.47 -13.23
N TYR A 408 -0.58 -11.98 -13.21
CA TYR A 408 -1.05 -11.04 -12.19
C TYR A 408 -1.36 -11.72 -10.85
N GLN A 409 -0.42 -12.50 -10.33
CA GLN A 409 -0.52 -13.24 -9.08
C GLN A 409 0.44 -12.63 -8.07
N LYS A 410 -0.08 -12.19 -6.93
CA LYS A 410 0.76 -11.78 -5.78
C LYS A 410 1.44 -13.02 -5.19
N PRO A 411 2.69 -12.95 -4.69
CA PRO A 411 3.49 -11.76 -4.42
C PRO A 411 4.45 -11.32 -5.54
N ALA A 412 4.57 -12.06 -6.64
CA ALA A 412 5.49 -11.73 -7.75
C ALA A 412 4.71 -11.42 -9.03
N SER A 413 4.42 -10.12 -9.23
CA SER A 413 3.77 -9.59 -10.43
C SER A 413 4.79 -9.02 -11.42
N HIS A 414 5.93 -9.68 -11.60
CA HIS A 414 6.96 -9.21 -12.53
C HIS A 414 6.62 -9.67 -13.93
N CYS A 415 6.54 -8.73 -14.89
CA CYS A 415 6.47 -9.07 -16.30
C CYS A 415 7.88 -9.42 -16.82
N PRO A 416 8.01 -10.38 -17.74
CA PRO A 416 9.27 -10.58 -18.44
C PRO A 416 9.67 -9.30 -19.17
N ARG A 417 10.97 -9.11 -19.43
CA ARG A 417 11.43 -8.14 -20.43
C ARG A 417 10.96 -8.62 -21.80
N ILE A 418 10.45 -7.70 -22.60
CA ILE A 418 9.79 -8.05 -23.86
C ILE A 418 10.60 -7.49 -25.01
N TYR A 419 10.70 -8.25 -26.10
CA TYR A 419 11.19 -7.74 -27.38
C TYR A 419 10.02 -7.58 -28.35
N CYS A 420 9.82 -6.35 -28.81
CA CYS A 420 8.87 -6.01 -29.86
C CYS A 420 9.54 -6.10 -31.24
N PRO A 421 8.92 -6.77 -32.21
CA PRO A 421 9.42 -6.83 -33.57
C PRO A 421 9.27 -5.47 -34.26
N ARG A 422 9.97 -5.31 -35.39
CA ARG A 422 9.89 -4.13 -36.24
C ARG A 422 8.60 -4.09 -37.07
N ASN A 423 8.23 -2.90 -37.52
CA ASN A 423 7.12 -2.61 -38.43
C ASN A 423 5.76 -3.09 -37.91
N CYS A 424 5.52 -2.96 -36.60
CA CYS A 424 4.27 -3.33 -35.98
C CYS A 424 3.07 -2.49 -36.44
N MET A 425 3.31 -1.28 -36.95
CA MET A 425 2.26 -0.44 -37.51
C MET A 425 1.77 -0.93 -38.89
N GLU A 426 2.61 -1.64 -39.64
CA GLU A 426 2.28 -2.16 -40.98
C GLU A 426 1.54 -3.50 -40.92
N GLU A 427 1.78 -4.29 -39.86
CA GLU A 427 1.44 -5.71 -39.84
C GLU A 427 -0.06 -6.00 -39.65
N ASN A 428 -0.84 -5.10 -39.01
CA ASN A 428 -2.32 -5.18 -38.92
C ASN A 428 -2.94 -3.97 -38.16
N PRO A 429 -3.45 -2.93 -38.85
CA PRO A 429 -4.01 -1.72 -38.19
C PRO A 429 -5.29 -1.97 -37.40
N ASN A 430 -6.09 -2.98 -37.78
CA ASN A 430 -7.42 -3.20 -37.23
C ASN A 430 -7.45 -4.03 -35.93
N LEU A 431 -6.34 -4.65 -35.53
CA LEU A 431 -6.29 -5.55 -34.36
C LEU A 431 -5.61 -4.89 -33.15
N SER A 432 -4.79 -3.87 -33.38
CA SER A 432 -3.86 -3.33 -32.39
C SER A 432 -4.39 -2.02 -31.82
N ARG A 433 -5.25 -2.13 -30.81
CA ARG A 433 -5.84 -0.98 -30.14
C ARG A 433 -4.88 -0.41 -29.10
N VAL A 434 -4.85 0.92 -28.96
CA VAL A 434 -4.17 1.61 -27.85
C VAL A 434 -5.21 2.40 -27.07
N ILE A 435 -5.39 2.08 -25.81
CA ILE A 435 -6.37 2.73 -24.93
C ILE A 435 -5.63 3.40 -23.78
N GLY A 436 -5.68 4.72 -23.71
CA GLY A 436 -5.02 5.53 -22.70
C GLY A 436 -3.74 6.22 -23.15
N THR A 437 -3.16 6.99 -22.24
CA THR A 437 -1.92 7.73 -22.43
C THR A 437 -1.12 7.73 -21.12
N ARG A 438 0.19 7.53 -21.21
CA ARG A 438 1.13 7.22 -20.10
C ARG A 438 0.82 5.93 -19.33
N ILE A 439 -0.45 5.63 -19.10
CA ILE A 439 -0.97 4.41 -18.49
C ILE A 439 -2.02 3.85 -19.44
N TYR A 440 -1.82 2.60 -19.84
CA TYR A 440 -2.61 1.92 -20.85
C TYR A 440 -3.49 0.85 -20.23
N SER A 441 -4.67 0.61 -20.78
CA SER A 441 -5.50 -0.54 -20.37
C SER A 441 -4.84 -1.83 -20.84
N ASP A 442 -4.97 -2.90 -20.05
CA ASP A 442 -4.53 -4.27 -20.35
C ASP A 442 -5.06 -4.86 -21.67
N LYS A 443 -6.05 -4.24 -22.29
CA LYS A 443 -6.55 -4.55 -23.64
C LYS A 443 -5.71 -3.95 -24.77
N SER A 444 -4.79 -3.04 -24.45
CA SER A 444 -3.94 -2.39 -25.44
C SER A 444 -2.81 -3.32 -25.89
N SER A 445 -2.42 -3.23 -27.16
CA SER A 445 -1.20 -3.87 -27.64
C SER A 445 0.02 -3.25 -26.95
N ILE A 446 0.92 -4.10 -26.46
CA ILE A 446 2.12 -3.66 -25.73
C ILE A 446 3.05 -2.87 -26.67
N CYS A 447 3.34 -3.40 -27.87
CA CYS A 447 4.26 -2.77 -28.80
C CYS A 447 3.72 -1.45 -29.34
N TRP A 448 2.42 -1.38 -29.64
CA TRP A 448 1.79 -0.13 -30.07
C TRP A 448 1.74 0.90 -28.95
N ALA A 449 1.48 0.49 -27.71
CA ALA A 449 1.57 1.38 -26.55
C ALA A 449 3.00 1.90 -26.33
N ALA A 450 4.02 1.09 -26.60
CA ALA A 450 5.43 1.48 -26.49
C ALA A 450 5.85 2.47 -27.58
N ILE A 451 5.40 2.28 -28.83
CA ILE A 451 5.60 3.25 -29.92
C ILE A 451 4.86 4.55 -29.59
N HIS A 452 3.59 4.47 -29.19
CA HIS A 452 2.79 5.64 -28.78
C HIS A 452 3.47 6.41 -27.64
N ALA A 453 4.01 5.71 -26.63
CA ALA A 453 4.76 6.31 -25.53
C ALA A 453 6.14 6.89 -25.93
N GLY A 454 6.63 6.60 -27.14
CA GLY A 454 7.95 7.02 -27.60
C GLY A 454 9.10 6.26 -26.94
N VAL A 455 8.82 5.05 -26.45
CA VAL A 455 9.76 4.17 -25.76
C VAL A 455 10.59 3.35 -26.75
N ILE A 456 10.00 2.99 -27.90
CA ILE A 456 10.69 2.31 -29.01
C ILE A 456 10.28 2.94 -30.35
N ASN A 457 11.12 2.74 -31.37
CA ASN A 457 10.79 3.06 -32.76
C ASN A 457 10.20 1.82 -33.44
N ASP A 458 9.18 2.02 -34.27
CA ASP A 458 8.54 0.98 -35.06
C ASP A 458 9.49 0.34 -36.08
N GLU A 459 10.34 1.12 -36.76
CA GLU A 459 11.25 0.63 -37.81
C GLU A 459 12.31 -0.35 -37.28
N SER A 460 12.74 -0.16 -36.03
CA SER A 460 13.77 -0.98 -35.38
C SER A 460 13.21 -2.05 -34.44
N GLY A 461 11.98 -1.87 -33.95
CA GLY A 461 11.51 -2.57 -32.76
C GLY A 461 12.40 -2.28 -31.54
N GLY A 462 12.40 -3.18 -30.56
CA GLY A 462 13.30 -3.06 -29.42
C GLY A 462 12.86 -3.78 -28.14
N TYR A 463 13.73 -3.72 -27.14
CA TYR A 463 13.43 -4.21 -25.79
C TYR A 463 12.64 -3.18 -24.99
N ILE A 464 11.63 -3.67 -24.27
CA ILE A 464 10.80 -2.85 -23.40
C ILE A 464 10.53 -3.57 -22.08
N ASP A 465 10.35 -2.77 -21.04
CA ASP A 465 9.94 -3.24 -19.73
C ASP A 465 8.50 -2.81 -19.46
N VAL A 466 7.70 -3.74 -18.93
CA VAL A 466 6.27 -3.53 -18.67
C VAL A 466 6.00 -3.63 -17.18
N MET A 467 5.28 -2.64 -16.65
CA MET A 467 4.85 -2.60 -15.26
C MET A 467 3.34 -2.74 -15.18
N PRO A 468 2.82 -3.84 -14.60
CA PRO A 468 1.40 -3.99 -14.37
C PRO A 468 0.95 -3.07 -13.23
N LEU A 469 -0.21 -2.46 -13.41
CA LEU A 469 -0.86 -1.53 -12.49
C LEU A 469 -2.31 -1.93 -12.28
N ASP A 470 -2.90 -1.41 -11.21
CA ASP A 470 -4.34 -1.52 -10.98
C ASP A 470 -5.12 -0.73 -12.06
N PRO A 471 -6.34 -1.18 -12.42
CA PRO A 471 -7.15 -0.51 -13.45
C PRO A 471 -7.47 0.93 -13.06
N ARG A 472 -7.64 1.78 -14.08
CA ARG A 472 -8.10 3.15 -13.90
C ARG A 472 -9.58 3.28 -14.27
N GLN A 473 -10.27 4.16 -13.56
CA GLN A 473 -11.64 4.55 -13.92
C GLN A 473 -11.69 5.39 -15.19
N LEU A 474 -10.59 6.04 -15.56
CA LEU A 474 -10.52 6.89 -16.74
C LEU A 474 -9.17 6.77 -17.45
N TYR A 475 -9.24 6.53 -18.76
CA TYR A 475 -8.12 6.56 -19.69
C TYR A 475 -8.34 7.71 -20.67
N PHE A 476 -7.35 8.60 -20.78
CA PHE A 476 -7.40 9.74 -21.70
C PHE A 476 -6.81 9.36 -23.06
N SER A 477 -7.45 9.83 -24.13
CA SER A 477 -6.90 9.75 -25.48
C SER A 477 -5.81 10.80 -25.70
N SER A 478 -4.83 10.47 -26.53
CA SER A 478 -3.83 11.42 -27.03
C SER A 478 -3.34 11.01 -28.41
N TYR A 479 -2.80 11.95 -29.17
CA TYR A 479 -2.06 11.67 -30.38
C TYR A 479 -0.57 11.83 -30.11
N GLN A 480 0.18 10.74 -30.17
CA GLN A 480 1.63 10.72 -29.92
C GLN A 480 2.30 9.73 -30.87
N ASN A 481 3.48 10.09 -31.40
CA ASN A 481 4.30 9.24 -32.26
C ASN A 481 3.52 8.54 -33.38
N SER A 482 2.67 9.31 -34.08
CA SER A 482 1.83 8.85 -35.19
C SER A 482 0.72 7.85 -34.82
N ILE A 483 0.45 7.64 -33.53
CA ILE A 483 -0.63 6.78 -33.04
C ILE A 483 -1.65 7.65 -32.29
N VAL A 484 -2.94 7.47 -32.60
CA VAL A 484 -4.05 8.03 -31.82
C VAL A 484 -4.49 6.97 -30.81
N SER A 485 -4.41 7.27 -29.52
CA SER A 485 -4.98 6.41 -28.49
C SER A 485 -6.45 6.75 -28.21
N GLU A 486 -7.19 5.76 -27.75
CA GLU A 486 -8.60 5.88 -27.40
C GLU A 486 -8.79 6.21 -25.92
N SER A 487 -9.89 6.89 -25.63
CA SER A 487 -10.34 7.11 -24.25
C SER A 487 -11.26 5.98 -23.82
N LEU A 488 -11.27 5.69 -22.51
CA LEU A 488 -12.14 4.68 -21.91
C LEU A 488 -12.56 5.15 -20.53
N GLN A 489 -13.87 5.19 -20.29
CA GLN A 489 -14.46 5.61 -19.02
C GLN A 489 -15.11 4.43 -18.31
N ASN A 490 -14.95 4.38 -16.99
CA ASN A 490 -15.50 3.38 -16.07
C ASN A 490 -15.44 1.95 -16.61
N PRO A 491 -14.25 1.45 -17.03
CA PRO A 491 -14.15 0.08 -17.51
C PRO A 491 -14.54 -0.90 -16.41
N VAL A 492 -15.46 -1.81 -16.74
CA VAL A 492 -15.90 -2.86 -15.82
C VAL A 492 -14.78 -3.91 -15.72
N GLY A 493 -14.01 -3.84 -14.64
CA GLY A 493 -12.86 -4.70 -14.42
C GLY A 493 -11.70 -4.43 -15.40
N GLY A 494 -10.71 -5.32 -15.38
CA GLY A 494 -9.47 -5.20 -16.16
C GLY A 494 -8.29 -4.72 -15.32
N LYS A 495 -7.17 -4.47 -15.99
CA LYS A 495 -5.91 -4.05 -15.38
C LYS A 495 -5.29 -2.93 -16.22
N ALA A 496 -4.24 -2.30 -15.69
CA ALA A 496 -3.51 -1.27 -16.41
C ALA A 496 -2.04 -1.65 -16.51
N PHE A 497 -1.30 -0.93 -17.35
CA PHE A 497 0.14 -1.04 -17.40
C PHE A 497 0.84 0.25 -17.82
N ARG A 498 2.14 0.33 -17.52
CA ARG A 498 3.08 1.30 -18.08
C ARG A 498 4.19 0.58 -18.82
N VAL A 499 4.77 1.25 -19.80
CA VAL A 499 5.91 0.81 -20.59
C VAL A 499 7.11 1.70 -20.32
N PHE A 500 8.30 1.12 -20.30
CA PHE A 500 9.55 1.79 -20.00
C PHE A 500 10.63 1.38 -21.00
N ALA A 501 11.55 2.30 -21.27
CA ALA A 501 12.68 2.05 -22.15
C ALA A 501 13.69 1.13 -21.49
N VAL A 502 14.34 0.31 -22.30
CA VAL A 502 15.54 -0.43 -21.95
C VAL A 502 16.68 0.25 -22.68
N ILE A 503 17.56 0.91 -21.92
CA ILE A 503 18.67 1.74 -22.42
C ILE A 503 19.96 0.98 -22.17
#